data_AF-A0A530H5K5-F1
#
_entry.id   AF-A0A530H5K5-F1
#
_cell.length_a   1.000
_cell.length_b   1.000
_cell.length_c   1.000
_cell.angle_alpha   90.00
_cell.angle_beta   90.00
_cell.angle_gamma   90.00
#
_symmetry.space_group_name_H-M   'P 1'
#
loop_
_entity.id
_entity.type
_entity.pdbx_description
1 polymer ?
#
loop_
_entity_poly.entity_id
_entity_poly.type
_entity_poly.pdbx_seq_one_letter_code
_entity_poly.pdbx_strand_id
1 'polypeptide(L)' 'VPAGRLLVHKLGDGWAPLCSHLGVPVPEESYPARNTTQEFRSALGIVQ' A
#
# COMPACT_ATOMS: atom_id res chain seq x y z
N VAL A 1 -13.67 1.77 -16.08
CA VAL A 1 -12.70 0.69 -16.35
C VAL A 1 -13.46 -0.64 -16.27
N PRO A 2 -13.27 -1.61 -17.20
CA PRO A 2 -13.89 -2.94 -17.07
C PRO A 2 -13.49 -3.62 -15.76
N ALA A 3 -14.40 -4.40 -15.15
CA ALA A 3 -14.19 -4.95 -13.81
C ALA A 3 -12.89 -5.78 -13.67
N GLY A 4 -12.57 -6.63 -14.65
CA GLY A 4 -11.33 -7.42 -14.63
C GLY A 4 -10.03 -6.63 -14.81
N ARG A 5 -10.10 -5.32 -15.07
CA ARG A 5 -8.93 -4.42 -15.20
C ARG A 5 -8.86 -3.39 -14.07
N LEU A 6 -9.71 -3.51 -13.05
CA LEU A 6 -9.77 -2.58 -11.94
C LEU A 6 -9.72 -3.34 -10.61
N LEU A 7 -8.79 -2.94 -9.76
CA LEU A 7 -8.79 -3.26 -8.33
C LEU A 7 -9.06 -1.97 -7.54
N VAL A 8 -10.05 -2.00 -6.65
CA VAL A 8 -10.20 -0.96 -5.62
C VAL A 8 -9.42 -1.43 -4.40
N HIS A 9 -8.28 -0.77 -4.12
CA HIS A 9 -7.36 -1.14 -3.04
C HIS A 9 -7.37 -0.06 -1.96
N LYS A 10 -7.86 -0.39 -0.77
CA LYS A 10 -7.95 0.52 0.38
C LYS A 10 -6.70 0.42 1.25
N LEU A 11 -6.48 1.46 2.08
CA LEU A 11 -5.39 1.42 3.07
C LEU A 11 -5.59 0.23 4.01
N GLY A 12 -4.54 -0.58 4.15
CA GLY A 12 -4.55 -1.77 5.01
C GLY A 12 -4.91 -3.08 4.30
N ASP A 13 -5.36 -3.04 3.04
CA ASP A 13 -5.75 -4.25 2.28
C ASP A 13 -4.56 -5.22 2.05
N GLY A 14 -3.33 -4.71 2.08
CA GLY A 14 -2.11 -5.53 2.09
C GLY A 14 -1.80 -6.22 0.76
N TRP A 15 -0.97 -7.27 0.81
CA TRP A 15 -0.50 -7.96 -0.41
C TRP A 15 -1.57 -8.85 -1.05
N ALA A 16 -2.37 -9.56 -0.26
CA ALA A 16 -3.23 -10.64 -0.75
C ALA A 16 -4.18 -10.23 -1.90
N PRO A 17 -4.99 -9.15 -1.79
CA PRO A 17 -5.88 -8.75 -2.88
C PRO A 17 -5.11 -8.19 -4.09
N LEU A 18 -3.98 -7.51 -3.85
CA LEU A 18 -3.15 -6.94 -4.91
C LEU A 18 -2.48 -8.04 -5.76
N CYS A 19 -1.80 -8.97 -5.11
CA CYS A 19 -1.13 -10.10 -5.76
C CYS A 19 -2.12 -10.99 -6.51
N SER A 20 -3.30 -11.26 -5.91
CA SER A 20 -4.37 -12.01 -6.57
C SER A 20 -4.86 -11.33 -7.85
N HIS A 21 -5.05 -10.01 -7.85
CA HIS A 21 -5.47 -9.26 -9.04
C HIS A 21 -4.39 -9.26 -10.14
N LEU A 22 -3.11 -9.22 -9.74
CA LEU A 22 -1.98 -9.18 -10.67
C LEU A 22 -1.51 -10.56 -11.15
N GLY A 23 -1.99 -11.65 -10.55
CA GLY A 23 -1.60 -13.02 -10.91
C GLY A 23 -0.17 -13.37 -10.50
N VAL A 24 0.33 -12.79 -9.40
CA VAL A 24 1.70 -13.00 -8.89
C VAL A 24 1.66 -13.57 -7.46
N PRO A 25 2.72 -14.25 -6.99
CA PRO A 25 2.78 -14.71 -5.60
C PRO A 25 2.84 -13.54 -4.60
N VAL A 26 2.36 -13.78 -3.37
CA VAL A 26 2.53 -12.88 -2.24
C VAL A 26 3.97 -13.00 -1.73
N PRO A 27 4.70 -11.89 -1.50
CA PRO A 27 6.05 -11.96 -0.95
C PRO A 27 6.04 -12.21 0.56
N GLU A 28 7.15 -12.72 1.10
CA GLU A 28 7.33 -12.96 2.55
C GLU A 28 7.48 -11.66 3.37
N GLU A 29 7.80 -10.54 2.71
CA GLU A 29 7.96 -9.26 3.37
C GLU A 29 6.61 -8.63 3.77
N SER A 30 6.63 -7.89 4.89
CA SER A 30 5.46 -7.12 5.33
C SER A 30 5.09 -6.05 4.31
N TYR A 31 3.78 -5.86 4.09
CA TYR A 31 3.29 -4.78 3.22
C TYR A 31 3.81 -3.41 3.70
N PRO A 32 4.32 -2.55 2.80
CA PRO A 32 4.93 -1.30 3.20
C PRO A 32 3.94 -0.36 3.86
N ALA A 33 4.30 0.13 5.04
CA ALA A 33 3.61 1.20 5.75
C ALA A 33 4.60 2.35 5.97
N ARG A 34 4.61 3.29 5.03
CA ARG A 34 5.53 4.42 4.99
C ARG A 34 4.79 5.69 4.60
N ASN A 35 5.48 6.82 4.70
CA ASN A 35 4.92 8.14 4.43
C ASN A 35 3.75 8.48 5.37
N THR A 36 3.88 8.08 6.64
CA THR A 36 2.93 8.51 7.68
C THR A 36 3.04 10.02 7.89
N THR A 37 1.99 10.65 8.42
CA THR A 37 2.03 12.09 8.74
C THR A 37 3.18 12.43 9.67
N GLN A 38 3.49 11.55 10.63
CA GLN A 38 4.62 11.74 11.54
C GLN A 38 5.96 11.66 10.79
N GLU A 39 6.19 10.60 10.00
CA GLU A 39 7.41 10.46 9.20
C GLU A 39 7.64 11.68 8.31
N PHE A 40 6.59 12.15 7.63
CA PHE A 40 6.66 13.28 6.74
C PHE A 40 6.98 14.58 7.46
N ARG A 41 6.35 14.83 8.62
CA ARG A 41 6.65 15.98 9.49
C ARG A 41 8.09 15.96 9.98
N SER A 42 8.57 14.81 10.44
CA SER A 42 9.96 14.61 10.84
C SER A 42 10.93 14.89 9.70
N ALA A 43 10.66 14.41 8.49
CA ALA A 43 11.51 14.61 7.31
C ALA A 43 11.60 16.09 6.88
N LEU A 44 10.53 16.87 7.06
CA LEU A 44 10.49 18.28 6.71
C LEU A 44 10.91 19.21 7.86
N GLY A 45 11.23 18.69 9.04
CA GLY A 45 11.54 19.51 10.22
C GLY A 45 10.34 20.31 10.74
N ILE A 46 9.12 19.95 10.31
CA ILE A 46 7.87 20.54 10.80
C ILE A 46 7.47 19.76 12.04
N VAL A 47 8.24 19.97 13.12
CA VAL A 47 7.91 19.43 14.43
C VAL A 47 6.61 20.06 14.92
N GLN A 48 5.71 19.22 15.42
CA GLN A 48 4.55 19.62 16.19
C GLN A 48 4.89 19.59 17.67
#